data_AF-A0A7V9LB78-F1
#
_entry.id   AF-A0A7V9LB78-F1
#
_cell.length_a   1.000
_cell.length_b   1.000
_cell.length_c   1.000
_cell.angle_alpha   90.00
_cell.angle_beta   90.00
_cell.angle_gamma   90.00
#
_symmetry.space_group_name_H-M   'P 1'
#
loop_
_entity.id
_entity.type
_entity.pdbx_description
1 polymer ?
#
loop_
_entity_poly.entity_id
_entity_poly.type
_entity_poly.pdbx_seq_one_letter_code
_entity_poly.pdbx_strand_id
1 'polypeptide(L)'
;MTSSETRTRGPNKHTPWARRSEDGASVLRLALDTRDPVQQARVEAMFSAAYTVRRALQRDARARARAYRAASQERARDPGATRERLGLSRAALEYAAYAHLDAAPHLRRFATKALAMHLADSVWSATERHLFRDARGKTSGMPRTTRWFDFRRLPGRARSHTKARKWETFRLHGSLAGHRAAYTDPRGRLIQPHAALRPVDSDAWWSYDGPLVVVFSGLATGTLALPVRLPSAPSNQAILDHHLSDASRWHKIDLIRVRDPNAPGGWRYEAHLMVLVPPYVSASASARRANAAISTIDRRAGIDVNVSNLTVASHDDGNDVRVTRIERSATQQQRDHGRSRRERRRQRDLDRSRRAMNRAQYQLSKRQEKRARRRSEQGRPPVDTIPMGPR
;
A
#
# COMPACT_ATOMS: atom_id res chain seq x y z
N MET A 1 0.64 -49.52 6.34
CA MET A 1 0.79 -48.10 6.73
C MET A 1 1.08 -47.28 5.49
N THR A 2 0.03 -46.80 4.83
CA THR A 2 0.17 -45.87 3.69
C THR A 2 0.67 -44.55 4.24
N SER A 3 1.87 -44.13 3.84
CA SER A 3 2.43 -42.84 4.22
C SER A 3 1.48 -41.75 3.72
N SER A 4 0.73 -41.10 4.61
CA SER A 4 -0.05 -39.92 4.23
C SER A 4 0.95 -38.90 3.70
N GLU A 5 0.95 -38.63 2.40
CA GLU A 5 1.83 -37.64 1.80
C GLU A 5 1.75 -36.35 2.61
N THR A 6 2.91 -35.85 3.02
CA THR A 6 2.96 -34.64 3.83
C THR A 6 2.41 -33.50 2.99
N ARG A 7 1.20 -33.03 3.30
CA ARG A 7 0.57 -31.93 2.56
C ARG A 7 1.50 -30.72 2.54
N THR A 8 2.16 -30.51 1.41
CA THR A 8 2.85 -29.27 1.06
C THR A 8 1.79 -28.22 0.75
N ARG A 9 2.16 -26.94 0.60
CA ARG A 9 1.22 -25.97 0.02
C ARG A 9 0.94 -26.34 -1.44
N GLY A 10 0.00 -27.26 -1.64
CA GLY A 10 -0.46 -27.71 -2.94
C GLY A 10 -1.45 -26.72 -3.56
N PRO A 11 -1.61 -26.76 -4.89
CA PRO A 11 -2.46 -25.83 -5.62
C PRO A 11 -3.91 -25.88 -5.10
N ASN A 12 -4.63 -24.76 -5.27
CA ASN A 12 -6.05 -24.70 -4.94
C ASN A 12 -6.82 -25.85 -5.61
N LYS A 13 -7.85 -26.37 -4.92
CA LYS A 13 -8.75 -27.42 -5.46
C LYS A 13 -9.47 -27.04 -6.76
N HIS A 14 -9.44 -25.77 -7.13
CA HIS A 14 -9.91 -25.26 -8.41
C HIS A 14 -8.75 -24.57 -9.11
N THR A 15 -8.67 -24.70 -10.44
CA THR A 15 -7.80 -23.86 -11.27
C THR A 15 -8.08 -22.41 -10.89
N PRO A 16 -7.17 -21.73 -10.17
CA PRO A 16 -7.37 -20.33 -9.85
C PRO A 16 -7.53 -19.58 -11.16
N TRP A 17 -8.18 -18.41 -11.13
CA TRP A 17 -7.90 -17.45 -12.20
C TRP A 17 -6.38 -17.25 -12.22
N ALA A 18 -5.75 -17.78 -13.26
CA ALA A 18 -4.33 -17.67 -13.51
C ALA A 18 -4.20 -16.64 -14.61
N ARG A 19 -3.53 -15.55 -14.29
CA ARG A 19 -3.06 -14.58 -15.28
C ARG A 19 -2.32 -15.34 -16.37
N ARG A 20 -2.59 -15.06 -17.65
CA ARG A 20 -1.75 -15.63 -18.72
C ARG A 20 -0.36 -15.05 -18.59
N SER A 21 0.68 -15.85 -18.82
CA SER A 21 2.06 -15.37 -18.69
C SER A 21 2.33 -14.13 -19.54
N GLU A 22 1.64 -14.00 -20.67
CA GLU A 22 1.72 -12.85 -21.58
C GLU A 22 1.07 -11.54 -21.06
N ASP A 23 0.08 -11.60 -20.16
CA ASP A 23 -0.74 -10.42 -19.81
C ASP A 23 0.06 -9.33 -19.06
N GLY A 24 1.22 -9.68 -18.48
CA GLY A 24 1.98 -8.81 -17.60
C GLY A 24 1.17 -8.39 -16.35
N ALA A 25 1.83 -7.80 -15.36
CA ALA A 25 1.12 -7.13 -14.27
C ALA A 25 1.98 -6.02 -13.70
N SER A 26 1.32 -4.92 -13.36
CA SER A 26 1.95 -3.75 -12.77
C SER A 26 1.04 -3.17 -11.70
N VAL A 27 1.64 -2.40 -10.79
CA VAL A 27 0.90 -1.70 -9.73
C VAL A 27 1.15 -0.21 -9.90
N LEU A 28 0.09 0.54 -10.16
CA LEU A 28 0.09 1.99 -10.14
C LEU A 28 -0.35 2.48 -8.77
N ARG A 29 0.44 3.38 -8.18
CA ARG A 29 0.12 4.03 -6.90
C ARG A 29 -0.65 5.32 -7.18
N LEU A 30 -1.90 5.34 -6.75
CA LEU A 30 -2.80 6.49 -6.88
C LEU A 30 -2.91 7.17 -5.52
N ALA A 31 -2.52 8.44 -5.42
CA ALA A 31 -2.72 9.20 -4.19
C ALA A 31 -4.22 9.49 -4.03
N LEU A 32 -4.74 9.46 -2.80
CA LEU A 32 -6.14 9.79 -2.55
C LEU A 32 -6.27 11.15 -1.88
N ASP A 33 -7.25 11.93 -2.33
CA ASP A 33 -7.58 13.19 -1.72
C ASP A 33 -8.43 12.97 -0.47
N THR A 34 -7.84 13.23 0.68
CA THR A 34 -8.45 13.08 2.01
C THR A 34 -8.36 14.39 2.79
N ARG A 35 -8.41 15.52 2.07
CA ARG A 35 -8.39 16.86 2.68
C ARG A 35 -9.73 17.26 3.27
N ASP A 36 -10.82 16.71 2.74
CA ASP A 36 -12.12 16.78 3.39
C ASP A 36 -12.04 16.02 4.73
N PRO A 37 -12.19 16.70 5.89
CA PRO A 37 -12.11 16.09 7.20
C PRO A 37 -13.12 14.95 7.39
N VAL A 38 -14.29 15.02 6.75
CA VAL A 38 -15.32 13.98 6.83
C VAL A 38 -14.84 12.72 6.13
N GLN A 39 -14.34 12.84 4.90
CA GLN A 39 -13.80 11.69 4.14
C GLN A 39 -12.58 11.10 4.84
N GLN A 40 -11.70 11.96 5.37
CA GLN A 40 -10.54 11.52 6.15
C GLN A 40 -10.97 10.68 7.37
N ALA A 41 -11.89 11.19 8.18
CA ALA A 41 -12.39 10.50 9.37
C ALA A 41 -13.04 9.16 9.00
N ARG A 42 -13.79 9.10 7.89
CA ARG A 42 -14.39 7.83 7.40
C ARG A 42 -13.32 6.82 6.97
N VAL A 43 -12.28 7.24 6.27
CA VAL A 43 -11.17 6.34 5.88
C VAL A 43 -10.40 5.86 7.11
N GLU A 44 -10.12 6.74 8.07
CA GLU A 44 -9.48 6.39 9.34
C GLU A 44 -10.32 5.37 10.14
N ALA A 45 -11.62 5.61 10.25
CA ALA A 45 -12.56 4.71 10.90
C ALA A 45 -12.62 3.34 10.20
N MET A 46 -12.55 3.30 8.86
CA MET A 46 -12.45 2.06 8.09
C MET A 46 -11.18 1.28 8.39
N PHE A 47 -10.01 1.95 8.46
CA PHE A 47 -8.78 1.30 8.91
C PHE A 47 -8.90 0.79 10.35
N SER A 48 -9.53 1.54 11.25
CA SER A 48 -9.73 1.16 12.65
C SER A 48 -10.63 -0.07 12.80
N ALA A 49 -11.77 -0.07 12.09
CA ALA A 49 -12.70 -1.20 12.09
C ALA A 49 -12.05 -2.46 11.52
N ALA A 50 -11.40 -2.35 10.35
CA ALA A 50 -10.69 -3.46 9.73
C ALA A 50 -9.54 -3.99 10.61
N TYR A 51 -8.82 -3.10 11.30
CA TYR A 51 -7.78 -3.52 12.24
C TYR A 51 -8.37 -4.34 13.40
N THR A 52 -9.47 -3.88 13.98
CA THR A 52 -10.15 -4.55 15.10
C THR A 52 -10.55 -5.97 14.70
N VAL A 53 -11.24 -6.13 13.55
CA VAL A 53 -11.61 -7.43 13.01
C VAL A 53 -10.38 -8.30 12.71
N ARG A 54 -9.37 -7.76 12.01
CA ARG A 54 -8.14 -8.49 11.69
C ARG A 54 -7.41 -8.96 12.94
N ARG A 55 -7.33 -8.12 13.97
CA ARG A 55 -6.61 -8.42 15.21
C ARG A 55 -7.33 -9.53 15.98
N ALA A 56 -8.66 -9.54 16.01
CA ALA A 56 -9.45 -10.64 16.56
C ALA A 56 -9.16 -11.95 15.80
N LEU A 57 -9.23 -11.92 14.46
CA LEU A 57 -8.89 -13.07 13.61
C LEU A 57 -7.47 -13.59 13.83
N GLN A 58 -6.48 -12.70 13.98
CA GLN A 58 -5.10 -13.10 14.27
C GLN A 58 -4.97 -13.80 15.62
N ARG A 59 -5.77 -13.39 16.63
CA ARG A 59 -5.79 -14.07 17.93
C ARG A 59 -6.43 -15.44 17.82
N ASP A 60 -7.56 -15.55 17.13
CA ASP A 60 -8.22 -16.84 16.89
C ASP A 60 -7.29 -17.80 16.15
N ALA A 61 -6.69 -17.37 15.04
CA ALA A 61 -5.76 -18.18 14.27
C ALA A 61 -4.57 -18.63 15.13
N ARG A 62 -4.02 -17.75 15.98
CA ARG A 62 -2.92 -18.08 16.88
C ARG A 62 -3.35 -19.05 17.98
N ALA A 63 -4.53 -18.88 18.57
CA ALA A 63 -5.06 -19.76 19.60
C ALA A 63 -5.31 -21.17 19.02
N ARG A 64 -5.97 -21.25 17.86
CA ARG A 64 -6.21 -22.50 17.13
C ARG A 64 -4.89 -23.18 16.73
N ALA A 65 -3.90 -22.43 16.27
CA ALA A 65 -2.57 -22.97 15.93
C ALA A 65 -1.81 -23.50 17.16
N ARG A 66 -1.93 -22.85 18.31
CA ARG A 66 -1.37 -23.36 19.58
C ARG A 66 -2.05 -24.65 20.01
N ALA A 67 -3.39 -24.69 19.98
CA ALA A 67 -4.16 -25.90 20.29
C ALA A 67 -3.76 -27.07 19.38
N TYR A 68 -3.56 -26.80 18.08
CA TYR A 68 -3.10 -27.81 17.12
C TYR A 68 -1.69 -28.34 17.42
N ARG A 69 -0.80 -27.51 17.96
CA ARG A 69 0.53 -27.95 18.39
C ARG A 69 0.47 -28.76 19.69
N ALA A 70 -0.43 -28.39 20.62
CA ALA A 70 -0.64 -29.09 21.87
C ALA A 70 -1.30 -30.46 21.69
N ALA A 71 -2.17 -30.62 20.68
CA ALA A 71 -2.82 -31.88 20.31
C ALA A 71 -1.84 -32.85 19.60
N SER A 72 -0.70 -33.16 20.23
CA SER A 72 0.38 -33.96 19.64
C SER A 72 -0.08 -35.36 19.22
N GLN A 73 -0.84 -36.03 20.08
CA GLN A 73 -1.34 -37.40 19.84
C GLN A 73 -2.37 -37.44 18.70
N GLU A 74 -3.39 -36.56 18.75
CA GLU A 74 -4.39 -36.47 17.68
C GLU A 74 -3.74 -36.12 16.33
N ARG A 75 -2.79 -35.17 16.33
CA ARG A 75 -2.07 -34.76 15.12
C ARG A 75 -1.18 -35.87 14.54
N ALA A 76 -0.62 -36.74 15.38
CA ALA A 76 0.14 -37.90 14.93
C ALA A 76 -0.77 -38.94 14.26
N ARG A 77 -2.01 -39.09 14.74
CA ARG A 77 -3.01 -40.01 14.18
C ARG A 77 -3.66 -39.48 12.90
N ASP A 78 -4.19 -38.26 12.94
CA ASP A 78 -4.82 -37.61 11.80
C ASP A 78 -4.65 -36.07 11.88
N PRO A 79 -3.63 -35.51 11.21
CA PRO A 79 -3.42 -34.07 11.21
C PRO A 79 -4.51 -33.32 10.43
N GLY A 80 -5.24 -33.96 9.52
CA GLY A 80 -6.35 -33.40 8.77
C GLY A 80 -7.56 -33.16 9.66
N ALA A 81 -8.08 -34.23 10.26
CA ALA A 81 -9.21 -34.17 11.19
C ALA A 81 -8.93 -33.25 12.38
N THR A 82 -7.71 -33.27 12.92
CA THR A 82 -7.32 -32.37 14.02
C THR A 82 -7.43 -30.89 13.60
N ARG A 83 -7.04 -30.53 12.36
CA ARG A 83 -7.18 -29.14 11.86
C ARG A 83 -8.64 -28.77 11.68
N GLU A 84 -9.45 -29.67 11.13
CA GLU A 84 -10.88 -29.44 10.90
C GLU A 84 -11.62 -29.19 12.21
N ARG A 85 -11.43 -30.07 13.21
CA ARG A 85 -11.97 -29.93 14.58
C ARG A 85 -11.61 -28.59 15.21
N LEU A 86 -10.38 -28.11 14.99
CA LEU A 86 -9.89 -26.83 15.53
C LEU A 86 -10.24 -25.62 14.66
N GLY A 87 -10.96 -25.80 13.55
CA GLY A 87 -11.30 -24.72 12.63
C GLY A 87 -10.07 -24.05 11.99
N LEU A 88 -9.00 -24.81 11.73
CA LEU A 88 -7.80 -24.36 11.00
C LEU A 88 -7.97 -24.57 9.50
N SER A 89 -8.94 -23.83 8.93
CA SER A 89 -9.17 -23.75 7.50
C SER A 89 -9.44 -22.30 7.09
N ARG A 90 -9.29 -22.02 5.79
CA ARG A 90 -9.67 -20.72 5.21
C ARG A 90 -11.12 -20.38 5.53
N ALA A 91 -12.04 -21.31 5.24
CA ALA A 91 -13.47 -21.12 5.43
C ALA A 91 -13.82 -20.85 6.91
N ALA A 92 -13.21 -21.58 7.84
CA ALA A 92 -13.45 -21.38 9.27
C ALA A 92 -12.96 -20.01 9.79
N LEU A 93 -11.92 -19.42 9.19
CA LEU A 93 -11.52 -18.04 9.49
C LEU A 93 -12.43 -17.00 8.81
N GLU A 94 -12.96 -17.28 7.62
CA GLU A 94 -13.95 -16.42 6.96
C GLU A 94 -15.25 -16.35 7.78
N TYR A 95 -15.77 -17.49 8.26
CA TYR A 95 -16.92 -17.52 9.17
C TYR A 95 -16.64 -16.79 10.50
N ALA A 96 -15.45 -16.97 11.08
CA ALA A 96 -15.06 -16.23 12.27
C ALA A 96 -15.04 -14.70 12.01
N ALA A 97 -14.64 -14.27 10.82
CA ALA A 97 -14.62 -12.85 10.46
C ALA A 97 -16.04 -12.27 10.41
N TYR A 98 -17.00 -13.03 9.87
CA TYR A 98 -18.41 -12.65 9.90
C TYR A 98 -18.94 -12.58 11.32
N ALA A 99 -18.65 -13.59 12.15
CA ALA A 99 -19.06 -13.60 13.55
C ALA A 99 -18.52 -12.39 14.32
N HIS A 100 -17.23 -12.02 14.14
CA HIS A 100 -16.66 -10.81 14.75
C HIS A 100 -17.34 -9.54 14.29
N LEU A 101 -17.70 -9.45 13.01
CA LEU A 101 -18.36 -8.27 12.45
C LEU A 101 -19.84 -8.17 12.90
N ASP A 102 -20.54 -9.30 12.97
CA ASP A 102 -21.93 -9.37 13.42
C ASP A 102 -22.05 -9.13 14.94
N ALA A 103 -21.08 -9.60 15.74
CA ALA A 103 -20.98 -9.31 17.16
C ALA A 103 -20.60 -7.84 17.48
N ALA A 104 -20.11 -7.09 16.49
CA ALA A 104 -19.76 -5.68 16.63
C ALA A 104 -20.46 -4.82 15.56
N PRO A 105 -21.80 -4.63 15.62
CA PRO A 105 -22.57 -3.97 14.57
C PRO A 105 -22.10 -2.54 14.25
N HIS A 106 -21.56 -1.82 15.25
CA HIS A 106 -21.01 -0.48 15.06
C HIS A 106 -19.86 -0.45 14.02
N LEU A 107 -19.11 -1.55 13.85
CA LEU A 107 -18.06 -1.66 12.84
C LEU A 107 -18.61 -1.73 11.41
N ARG A 108 -19.87 -2.15 11.22
CA ARG A 108 -20.53 -2.24 9.90
C ARG A 108 -20.76 -0.88 9.24
N ARG A 109 -20.66 0.20 10.02
CA ARG A 109 -20.62 1.57 9.49
C ARG A 109 -19.41 1.82 8.58
N PHE A 110 -18.33 1.06 8.76
CA PHE A 110 -17.03 1.27 8.09
C PHE A 110 -16.41 0.00 7.48
N ALA A 111 -16.96 -1.19 7.74
CA ALA A 111 -16.47 -2.44 7.19
C ALA A 111 -17.63 -3.31 6.69
N THR A 112 -17.46 -3.92 5.52
CA THR A 112 -18.42 -4.88 4.95
C THR A 112 -18.03 -6.32 5.26
N LYS A 113 -18.98 -7.25 5.14
CA LYS A 113 -18.67 -8.70 5.20
C LYS A 113 -17.63 -9.08 4.15
N ALA A 114 -17.68 -8.50 2.94
CA ALA A 114 -16.67 -8.72 1.92
C ALA A 114 -15.26 -8.31 2.39
N LEU A 115 -15.11 -7.12 3.00
CA LEU A 115 -13.82 -6.70 3.55
C LEU A 115 -13.35 -7.63 4.69
N ALA A 116 -14.26 -8.07 5.58
CA ALA A 116 -13.94 -9.03 6.64
C ALA A 116 -13.42 -10.37 6.08
N MET A 117 -14.02 -10.88 5.01
CA MET A 117 -13.55 -12.07 4.30
C MET A 117 -12.13 -11.89 3.73
N HIS A 118 -11.79 -10.71 3.17
CA HIS A 118 -10.43 -10.46 2.66
C HIS A 118 -9.38 -10.33 3.77
N LEU A 119 -9.78 -9.82 4.93
CA LEU A 119 -8.93 -9.82 6.12
C LEU A 119 -8.69 -11.26 6.60
N ALA A 120 -9.72 -12.12 6.61
CA ALA A 120 -9.59 -13.54 6.93
C ALA A 120 -8.64 -14.25 5.98
N ASP A 121 -8.77 -14.05 4.66
CA ASP A 121 -7.86 -14.61 3.66
C ASP A 121 -6.40 -14.17 3.88
N SER A 122 -6.19 -12.92 4.25
CA SER A 122 -4.86 -12.40 4.60
C SER A 122 -4.28 -13.03 5.88
N VAL A 123 -5.11 -13.37 6.86
CA VAL A 123 -4.70 -14.05 8.11
C VAL A 123 -4.47 -15.53 7.84
N TRP A 124 -5.33 -16.17 7.05
CA TRP A 124 -5.18 -17.55 6.59
C TRP A 124 -3.86 -17.72 5.86
N SER A 125 -3.53 -16.81 4.94
CA SER A 125 -2.27 -16.86 4.19
C SER A 125 -1.04 -16.97 5.10
N ALA A 126 -1.03 -16.30 6.26
CA ALA A 126 0.07 -16.40 7.24
C ALA A 126 -0.01 -17.69 8.08
N THR A 127 -1.23 -18.10 8.43
CA THR A 127 -1.52 -19.33 9.19
C THR A 127 -1.14 -20.58 8.39
N GLU A 128 -1.49 -20.62 7.12
CA GLU A 128 -1.11 -21.66 6.17
C GLU A 128 0.42 -21.83 6.11
N ARG A 129 1.19 -20.73 6.14
CA ARG A 129 2.66 -20.83 6.17
C ARG A 129 3.22 -21.46 7.43
N HIS A 130 2.50 -21.30 8.53
CA HIS A 130 2.88 -21.94 9.78
C HIS A 130 2.53 -23.43 9.81
N LEU A 131 1.40 -23.80 9.19
CA LEU A 131 0.89 -25.16 9.19
C LEU A 131 1.60 -26.05 8.18
N PHE A 132 1.93 -25.53 7.00
CA PHE A 132 2.42 -26.32 5.86
C PHE A 132 3.80 -25.88 5.40
N ARG A 133 4.64 -26.88 5.10
CA ARG A 133 5.97 -26.70 4.54
C ARG A 133 5.89 -26.08 3.14
N ASP A 134 6.84 -25.21 2.83
CA ASP A 134 7.09 -24.75 1.46
C ASP A 134 7.82 -25.83 0.63
N ALA A 135 8.10 -25.51 -0.64
CA ALA A 135 8.82 -26.41 -1.55
C ALA A 135 10.24 -26.79 -1.07
N ARG A 136 10.81 -26.03 -0.14
CA ARG A 136 12.11 -26.29 0.49
C ARG A 136 11.97 -26.99 1.85
N GLY A 137 10.77 -27.46 2.19
CA GLY A 137 10.49 -28.13 3.45
C GLY A 137 10.37 -27.20 4.67
N LYS A 138 10.39 -25.88 4.49
CA LYS A 138 10.40 -24.91 5.61
C LYS A 138 9.00 -24.44 5.97
N THR A 139 8.74 -24.27 7.27
CA THR A 139 7.52 -23.61 7.77
C THR A 139 7.85 -22.23 8.34
N SER A 140 6.86 -21.35 8.37
CA SER A 140 6.96 -20.10 9.11
C SER A 140 6.69 -20.31 10.60
N GLY A 141 7.23 -19.41 11.43
CA GLY A 141 6.91 -19.36 12.85
C GLY A 141 5.42 -19.09 13.12
N MET A 142 5.04 -19.16 14.40
CA MET A 142 3.67 -18.92 14.88
C MET A 142 3.10 -17.59 14.31
N PRO A 143 1.84 -17.57 13.84
CA PRO A 143 1.21 -16.34 13.35
C PRO A 143 1.27 -15.21 14.39
N ARG A 144 1.73 -14.04 13.94
CA ARG A 144 1.88 -12.85 14.78
C ARG A 144 0.61 -12.01 14.77
N THR A 145 0.29 -11.44 15.93
CA THR A 145 -0.73 -10.39 16.06
C THR A 145 -0.06 -9.05 15.81
N THR A 146 -0.54 -8.30 14.82
CA THR A 146 0.09 -7.04 14.39
C THR A 146 -0.34 -5.86 15.26
N ARG A 147 0.55 -4.89 15.45
CA ARG A 147 0.21 -3.63 16.12
C ARG A 147 -0.55 -2.73 15.16
N TRP A 148 -1.30 -1.76 15.70
CA TRP A 148 -2.08 -0.79 14.92
C TRP A 148 -1.24 -0.15 13.81
N PHE A 149 -0.07 0.38 14.17
CA PHE A 149 0.78 1.10 13.23
C PHE A 149 1.42 0.22 12.13
N ASP A 150 1.46 -1.11 12.33
CA ASP A 150 1.96 -2.03 11.31
C ASP A 150 0.86 -2.41 10.30
N PHE A 151 -0.41 -2.23 10.69
CA PHE A 151 -1.55 -2.47 9.81
C PHE A 151 -1.69 -1.32 8.82
N ARG A 152 -1.10 -1.48 7.63
CA ARG A 152 -1.03 -0.43 6.60
C ARG A 152 -1.88 -0.68 5.35
N ARG A 153 -2.54 -1.84 5.27
CA ARG A 153 -3.24 -2.28 4.05
C ARG A 153 -4.63 -2.82 4.38
N LEU A 154 -5.63 -2.30 3.68
CA LEU A 154 -6.91 -2.96 3.50
C LEU A 154 -6.87 -3.78 2.21
N PRO A 155 -7.02 -5.11 2.30
CA PRO A 155 -7.00 -5.94 1.13
C PRO A 155 -8.29 -5.77 0.33
N GLY A 156 -8.17 -5.43 -0.95
CA GLY A 156 -9.29 -5.53 -1.88
C GLY A 156 -9.35 -6.88 -2.58
N ARG A 157 -10.49 -7.16 -3.20
CA ARG A 157 -10.66 -8.30 -4.10
C ARG A 157 -10.37 -7.92 -5.54
N ALA A 158 -9.86 -8.90 -6.27
CA ALA A 158 -9.79 -8.88 -7.72
C ALA A 158 -11.18 -8.86 -8.38
N ARG A 159 -11.26 -8.13 -9.49
CA ARG A 159 -12.30 -8.18 -10.50
C ARG A 159 -12.37 -9.60 -11.06
N SER A 160 -13.59 -10.12 -11.18
CA SER A 160 -13.80 -11.33 -11.98
C SER A 160 -13.95 -10.92 -13.43
N HIS A 161 -12.92 -11.21 -14.22
CA HIS A 161 -12.94 -10.93 -15.65
C HIS A 161 -13.85 -11.88 -16.45
N THR A 162 -14.28 -12.98 -15.82
CA THR A 162 -15.20 -13.97 -16.42
C THR A 162 -16.68 -13.69 -16.17
N LYS A 163 -17.02 -12.71 -15.32
CA LYS A 163 -18.40 -12.39 -14.97
C LYS A 163 -18.59 -10.88 -14.99
N ALA A 164 -19.43 -10.40 -15.90
CA ALA A 164 -19.83 -9.01 -15.95
C ALA A 164 -20.40 -8.58 -14.58
N ARG A 165 -20.08 -7.36 -14.13
CA ARG A 165 -20.62 -6.73 -12.92
C ARG A 165 -20.36 -7.47 -11.59
N LYS A 166 -19.37 -8.38 -11.52
CA LYS A 166 -19.00 -8.96 -10.23
C LYS A 166 -18.26 -7.93 -9.38
N TRP A 167 -18.76 -7.73 -8.17
CA TRP A 167 -18.34 -6.70 -7.23
C TRP A 167 -16.87 -6.85 -6.75
N GLU A 168 -16.12 -5.75 -6.86
CA GLU A 168 -14.84 -5.52 -6.19
C GLU A 168 -15.07 -4.86 -4.83
N THR A 169 -14.15 -5.03 -3.88
CA THR A 169 -14.23 -4.32 -2.59
C THR A 169 -14.00 -2.83 -2.76
N PHE A 170 -12.98 -2.46 -3.54
CA PHE A 170 -12.62 -1.09 -3.86
C PHE A 170 -12.57 -1.00 -5.38
N ARG A 171 -13.26 -0.03 -5.95
CA ARG A 171 -13.35 0.14 -7.41
C ARG A 171 -12.79 1.49 -7.83
N LEU A 172 -12.04 1.52 -8.93
CA LEU A 172 -11.73 2.77 -9.61
C LEU A 172 -12.85 3.08 -10.60
N HIS A 173 -13.44 4.27 -10.48
CA HIS A 173 -14.50 4.77 -11.38
C HIS A 173 -14.08 6.08 -12.04
N GLY A 174 -14.78 6.47 -13.10
CA GLY A 174 -14.42 7.60 -13.96
C GLY A 174 -13.42 7.21 -15.04
N SER A 175 -12.79 8.20 -15.69
CA SER A 175 -11.83 7.96 -16.76
C SER A 175 -10.62 8.89 -16.69
N LEU A 176 -9.50 8.49 -17.31
CA LEU A 176 -8.34 9.38 -17.47
C LEU A 176 -8.70 10.61 -18.32
N ALA A 177 -9.54 10.43 -19.34
CA ALA A 177 -10.04 11.52 -20.19
C ALA A 177 -10.87 12.53 -19.37
N GLY A 178 -11.85 12.06 -18.60
CA GLY A 178 -12.64 12.90 -17.70
C GLY A 178 -11.79 13.59 -16.64
N HIS A 179 -10.75 12.91 -16.14
CA HIS A 179 -9.79 13.48 -15.20
C HIS A 179 -8.98 14.63 -15.83
N ARG A 180 -8.51 14.46 -17.08
CA ARG A 180 -7.82 15.51 -17.83
C ARG A 180 -8.77 16.67 -18.15
N ALA A 181 -9.99 16.40 -18.60
CA ALA A 181 -10.97 17.43 -18.92
C ALA A 181 -11.28 18.33 -17.72
N ALA A 182 -11.32 17.78 -16.50
CA ALA A 182 -11.60 18.56 -15.30
C ALA A 182 -10.40 19.34 -14.75
N TYR A 183 -9.17 18.88 -14.99
CA TYR A 183 -7.98 19.34 -14.26
C TYR A 183 -6.80 19.71 -15.16
N THR A 184 -7.01 20.05 -16.43
CA THR A 184 -5.95 20.51 -17.32
C THR A 184 -6.10 22.01 -17.59
N ASP A 185 -5.03 22.78 -17.44
CA ASP A 185 -5.03 24.20 -17.80
C ASP A 185 -5.04 24.40 -19.33
N PRO A 186 -5.27 25.62 -19.83
CA PRO A 186 -5.22 25.91 -21.26
C PRO A 186 -3.86 25.59 -21.93
N ARG A 187 -2.80 25.35 -21.14
CA ARG A 187 -1.46 24.97 -21.63
C ARG A 187 -1.25 23.45 -21.62
N GLY A 188 -2.30 22.65 -21.40
CA GLY A 188 -2.22 21.20 -21.41
C GLY A 188 -1.59 20.60 -20.15
N ARG A 189 -1.40 21.37 -19.08
CA ARG A 189 -0.77 20.90 -17.84
C ARG A 189 -1.82 20.48 -16.83
N LEU A 190 -1.63 19.30 -16.25
CA LEU A 190 -2.50 18.76 -15.21
C LEU A 190 -2.35 19.59 -13.92
N ILE A 191 -3.32 20.46 -13.66
CA ILE A 191 -3.45 21.29 -12.47
C ILE A 191 -4.63 20.77 -11.65
N GLN A 192 -4.28 19.98 -10.64
CA GLN A 192 -5.23 19.48 -9.67
C GLN A 192 -5.23 20.43 -8.47
N PRO A 193 -6.28 21.25 -8.29
CA PRO A 193 -6.28 22.30 -7.28
C PRO A 193 -5.99 21.74 -5.89
N HIS A 194 -5.26 22.56 -5.12
CA HIS A 194 -4.97 22.25 -3.72
C HIS A 194 -6.23 22.37 -2.85
N ALA A 195 -7.16 23.27 -3.21
CA ALA A 195 -8.33 23.63 -2.42
C ALA A 195 -9.36 22.48 -2.28
N ALA A 196 -9.59 21.68 -3.32
CA ALA A 196 -10.26 20.37 -3.29
C ALA A 196 -10.38 19.83 -4.72
N LEU A 197 -10.37 18.51 -4.90
CA LEU A 197 -10.89 17.91 -6.14
C LEU A 197 -12.43 17.98 -6.13
N ARG A 198 -13.06 17.90 -7.32
CA ARG A 198 -14.53 17.89 -7.45
C ARG A 198 -15.11 16.77 -6.57
N PRO A 199 -16.07 17.08 -5.68
CA PRO A 199 -16.75 16.06 -4.91
C PRO A 199 -17.53 15.14 -5.86
N VAL A 200 -17.62 13.87 -5.50
CA VAL A 200 -18.40 12.87 -6.24
C VAL A 200 -19.61 12.54 -5.40
N ASP A 201 -20.80 12.67 -5.99
CA ASP A 201 -22.02 12.22 -5.36
C ASP A 201 -21.96 10.70 -5.13
N SER A 202 -22.05 10.31 -3.85
CA SER A 202 -21.94 8.94 -3.42
C SER A 202 -23.11 8.06 -3.86
N ASP A 203 -24.23 8.66 -4.28
CA ASP A 203 -25.47 7.95 -4.61
C ASP A 203 -25.67 7.79 -6.12
N ALA A 204 -24.81 8.39 -6.95
CA ALA A 204 -24.84 8.26 -8.42
C ALA A 204 -23.50 7.75 -9.00
N TRP A 205 -22.63 7.19 -8.17
CA TRP A 205 -21.27 6.83 -8.56
C TRP A 205 -21.18 5.81 -9.71
N TRP A 206 -22.21 4.98 -9.94
CA TRP A 206 -22.20 3.97 -11.01
C TRP A 206 -22.38 4.56 -12.42
N SER A 207 -23.02 5.73 -12.52
CA SER A 207 -23.17 6.50 -13.77
C SER A 207 -22.13 7.61 -13.89
N TYR A 208 -21.19 7.68 -12.94
CA TYR A 208 -20.18 8.74 -12.92
C TYR A 208 -19.11 8.54 -14.00
N ASP A 209 -19.06 9.49 -14.94
CA ASP A 209 -18.14 9.54 -16.09
C ASP A 209 -16.99 10.54 -15.93
N GLY A 210 -16.96 11.24 -14.78
CA GLY A 210 -16.00 12.30 -14.48
C GLY A 210 -14.58 11.83 -14.09
N PRO A 211 -13.83 12.68 -13.37
CA PRO A 211 -12.48 12.40 -12.92
C PRO A 211 -12.33 11.16 -12.04
N LEU A 212 -11.23 10.43 -12.19
CA LEU A 212 -10.94 9.21 -11.43
C LEU A 212 -11.22 9.32 -9.91
N VAL A 213 -11.98 8.34 -9.40
CA VAL A 213 -12.39 8.23 -7.99
C VAL A 213 -12.32 6.77 -7.52
N VAL A 214 -11.87 6.55 -6.29
CA VAL A 214 -11.93 5.23 -5.65
C VAL A 214 -13.21 5.12 -4.84
N VAL A 215 -14.01 4.11 -5.13
CA VAL A 215 -15.32 3.87 -4.52
C VAL A 215 -15.27 2.65 -3.63
N PHE A 216 -15.86 2.77 -2.44
CA PHE A 216 -16.22 1.68 -1.56
C PHE A 216 -17.70 1.78 -1.17
N SER A 217 -18.51 0.85 -1.66
CA SER A 217 -19.96 0.82 -1.46
C SER A 217 -20.39 -0.30 -0.49
N GLY A 218 -21.67 -0.30 -0.11
CA GLY A 218 -22.25 -1.29 0.80
C GLY A 218 -22.00 -1.00 2.30
N LEU A 219 -21.52 0.19 2.62
CA LEU A 219 -21.43 0.68 3.99
C LEU A 219 -22.80 1.17 4.48
N ALA A 220 -23.07 0.98 5.78
CA ALA A 220 -24.32 1.46 6.40
C ALA A 220 -24.43 3.01 6.43
N THR A 221 -23.30 3.72 6.27
CA THR A 221 -23.25 5.20 6.25
C THR A 221 -23.23 5.78 4.84
N GLY A 222 -23.64 4.98 3.83
CA GLY A 222 -23.56 5.36 2.42
C GLY A 222 -22.19 5.12 1.80
N THR A 223 -22.10 5.28 0.49
CA THR A 223 -20.87 5.02 -0.27
C THR A 223 -19.74 5.97 0.13
N LEU A 224 -18.52 5.46 0.14
CA LEU A 224 -17.30 6.24 0.31
C LEU A 224 -16.66 6.45 -1.07
N ALA A 225 -16.54 7.70 -1.50
CA ALA A 225 -15.95 8.08 -2.78
C ALA A 225 -14.74 8.99 -2.54
N LEU A 226 -13.56 8.53 -2.92
CA LEU A 226 -12.27 9.18 -2.64
C LEU A 226 -11.64 9.65 -3.95
N PRO A 227 -11.62 10.96 -4.24
CA PRO A 227 -11.00 11.48 -5.44
C PRO A 227 -9.52 11.09 -5.54
N VAL A 228 -9.08 10.74 -6.76
CA VAL A 228 -7.69 10.35 -7.01
C VAL A 228 -6.87 11.58 -7.38
N ARG A 229 -5.65 11.67 -6.85
CA ARG A 229 -4.63 12.62 -7.27
C ARG A 229 -3.60 11.97 -8.18
N LEU A 230 -3.51 12.44 -9.42
CA LEU A 230 -2.52 11.97 -10.39
C LEU A 230 -1.23 12.82 -10.34
N PRO A 231 -0.05 12.25 -10.64
CA PRO A 231 1.16 13.03 -10.81
C PRO A 231 1.05 13.99 -12.00
N SER A 232 1.40 15.27 -11.80
CA SER A 232 1.25 16.32 -12.82
C SER A 232 2.46 16.50 -13.74
N ALA A 233 3.64 15.96 -13.39
CA ALA A 233 4.84 16.15 -14.18
C ALA A 233 4.66 15.54 -15.60
N PRO A 234 5.10 16.24 -16.68
CA PRO A 234 4.95 15.76 -18.05
C PRO A 234 5.53 14.35 -18.28
N SER A 235 6.65 14.03 -17.64
CA SER A 235 7.29 12.71 -17.73
C SER A 235 6.44 11.55 -17.20
N ASN A 236 5.38 11.83 -16.43
CA ASN A 236 4.47 10.82 -15.93
C ASN A 236 3.27 10.58 -16.86
N GLN A 237 3.02 11.41 -17.88
CA GLN A 237 1.83 11.28 -18.73
C GLN A 237 1.79 9.94 -19.45
N ALA A 238 2.89 9.52 -20.07
CA ALA A 238 2.97 8.22 -20.72
C ALA A 238 2.78 7.04 -19.76
N ILE A 239 3.18 7.18 -18.49
CA ILE A 239 2.90 6.19 -17.44
C ILE A 239 1.40 6.15 -17.14
N LEU A 240 0.74 7.31 -17.05
CA LEU A 240 -0.70 7.39 -16.80
C LEU A 240 -1.49 6.77 -17.96
N ASP A 241 -1.15 7.12 -19.20
CA ASP A 241 -1.80 6.57 -20.39
C ASP A 241 -1.64 5.04 -20.44
N HIS A 242 -0.43 4.53 -20.18
CA HIS A 242 -0.15 3.08 -20.17
C HIS A 242 -1.03 2.29 -19.19
N HIS A 243 -1.37 2.86 -18.03
CA HIS A 243 -2.06 2.14 -16.96
C HIS A 243 -3.56 2.49 -16.84
N LEU A 244 -3.98 3.69 -17.26
CA LEU A 244 -5.31 4.24 -16.97
C LEU A 244 -6.18 4.47 -18.21
N SER A 245 -5.65 4.33 -19.43
CA SER A 245 -6.45 4.51 -20.65
C SER A 245 -7.45 3.38 -20.91
N ASP A 246 -7.24 2.19 -20.33
CA ASP A 246 -8.11 1.03 -20.51
C ASP A 246 -8.60 0.48 -19.17
N ALA A 247 -9.84 0.81 -18.82
CA ALA A 247 -10.48 0.37 -17.58
C ALA A 247 -10.80 -1.12 -17.53
N SER A 248 -10.77 -1.84 -18.67
CA SER A 248 -10.95 -3.29 -18.68
C SER A 248 -9.78 -4.03 -18.02
N ARG A 249 -8.59 -3.41 -18.01
CA ARG A 249 -7.36 -3.97 -17.44
C ARG A 249 -7.19 -3.73 -15.95
N TRP A 250 -8.04 -2.90 -15.36
CA TRP A 250 -8.04 -2.66 -13.91
C TRP A 250 -8.53 -3.92 -13.21
N HIS A 251 -7.69 -4.46 -12.32
CA HIS A 251 -7.94 -5.76 -11.72
C HIS A 251 -8.29 -5.67 -10.24
N LYS A 252 -7.52 -4.94 -9.45
CA LYS A 252 -7.70 -4.93 -8.00
C LYS A 252 -7.14 -3.64 -7.42
N ILE A 253 -7.78 -3.13 -6.38
CA ILE A 253 -7.22 -2.06 -5.54
C ILE A 253 -6.96 -2.60 -4.13
N ASP A 254 -5.75 -2.38 -3.61
CA ASP A 254 -5.50 -2.42 -2.17
C ASP A 254 -5.46 -0.98 -1.65
N LEU A 255 -6.19 -0.67 -0.57
CA LEU A 255 -6.10 0.64 0.07
C LEU A 255 -4.95 0.64 1.07
N ILE A 256 -4.04 1.60 0.94
CA ILE A 256 -2.80 1.69 1.70
C ILE A 256 -2.78 2.99 2.49
N ARG A 257 -2.32 2.92 3.74
CA ARG A 257 -1.91 4.10 4.50
C ARG A 257 -0.40 4.12 4.70
N VAL A 258 0.18 5.28 4.49
CA VAL A 258 1.61 5.54 4.62
C VAL A 258 1.78 6.56 5.74
N ARG A 259 2.68 6.29 6.68
CA ARG A 259 2.97 7.26 7.75
C ARG A 259 3.48 8.54 7.10
N ASP A 260 2.84 9.64 7.43
CA ASP A 260 3.20 10.95 6.95
C ASP A 260 2.97 11.95 8.08
N PRO A 261 4.03 12.34 8.81
CA PRO A 261 3.93 13.31 9.91
C PRO A 261 3.36 14.67 9.49
N ASN A 262 3.34 14.96 8.18
CA ASN A 262 2.82 16.19 7.63
C ASN A 262 1.35 16.08 7.19
N ALA A 263 0.80 14.86 7.09
CA ALA A 263 -0.60 14.67 6.78
C ALA A 263 -1.47 14.83 8.04
N PRO A 264 -2.68 15.39 7.92
CA PRO A 264 -3.70 15.29 8.97
C PRO A 264 -3.85 13.83 9.43
N GLY A 265 -3.98 13.60 10.75
CA GLY A 265 -4.04 12.24 11.32
C GLY A 265 -2.74 11.42 11.27
N GLY A 266 -1.65 11.97 10.71
CA GLY A 266 -0.34 11.31 10.61
C GLY A 266 -0.24 10.26 9.49
N TRP A 267 -1.22 10.23 8.59
CA TRP A 267 -1.32 9.23 7.51
C TRP A 267 -1.69 9.86 6.18
N ARG A 268 -0.99 9.43 5.13
CA ARG A 268 -1.39 9.64 3.73
C ARG A 268 -1.99 8.36 3.16
N TYR A 269 -3.05 8.49 2.38
CA TYR A 269 -3.76 7.36 1.80
C TYR A 269 -3.46 7.20 0.30
N GLU A 270 -3.29 5.95 -0.12
CA GLU A 270 -3.01 5.57 -1.49
C GLU A 270 -3.90 4.39 -1.89
N ALA A 271 -4.38 4.38 -3.14
CA ALA A 271 -4.92 3.20 -3.77
C ALA A 271 -3.83 2.55 -4.63
N HIS A 272 -3.46 1.31 -4.30
CA HIS A 272 -2.52 0.53 -5.09
C HIS A 272 -3.32 -0.27 -6.10
N LEU A 273 -3.44 0.27 -7.31
CA LEU A 273 -4.18 -0.31 -8.41
C LEU A 273 -3.30 -1.32 -9.14
N MET A 274 -3.68 -2.59 -9.10
CA MET A 274 -3.14 -3.63 -9.96
C MET A 274 -3.80 -3.53 -11.35
N VAL A 275 -2.96 -3.41 -12.38
CA VAL A 275 -3.36 -3.36 -13.78
C VAL A 275 -2.75 -4.56 -14.51
N LEU A 276 -3.56 -5.22 -15.35
CA LEU A 276 -3.13 -6.33 -16.20
C LEU A 276 -2.42 -5.81 -17.45
N VAL A 277 -1.29 -5.14 -17.21
CA VAL A 277 -0.31 -4.74 -18.22
C VAL A 277 1.09 -4.90 -17.64
N PRO A 278 2.11 -5.18 -18.47
CA PRO A 278 3.50 -5.10 -18.04
C PRO A 278 3.84 -3.73 -17.44
N PRO A 279 4.84 -3.62 -16.56
CA PRO A 279 5.32 -2.32 -16.09
C PRO A 279 5.70 -1.41 -17.27
N TYR A 280 5.36 -0.12 -17.18
CA TYR A 280 5.73 0.85 -18.21
C TYR A 280 7.25 0.91 -18.40
N VAL A 281 7.68 0.89 -19.65
CA VAL A 281 9.05 1.11 -20.09
C VAL A 281 9.01 2.15 -21.20
N SER A 282 9.73 3.27 -21.04
CA SER A 282 9.81 4.30 -22.08
C SER A 282 10.45 3.75 -23.35
N ALA A 283 10.05 4.25 -24.52
CA ALA A 283 10.60 3.84 -25.81
C ALA A 283 12.14 3.86 -25.86
N SER A 284 12.78 4.91 -25.32
CA SER A 284 14.24 5.01 -25.26
C SER A 284 14.89 3.94 -24.37
N ALA A 285 14.26 3.62 -23.24
CA ALA A 285 14.72 2.51 -22.39
C ALA A 285 14.49 1.15 -23.05
N SER A 286 13.38 0.97 -23.77
CA SER A 286 13.11 -0.25 -24.52
C SER A 286 14.13 -0.46 -25.64
N ALA A 287 14.40 0.57 -26.45
CA ALA A 287 15.40 0.54 -27.51
C ALA A 287 16.80 0.26 -26.96
N ARG A 288 17.20 0.91 -25.86
CA ARG A 288 18.49 0.61 -25.20
C ARG A 288 18.58 -0.84 -24.72
N ARG A 289 17.50 -1.40 -24.18
CA ARG A 289 17.46 -2.80 -23.75
C ARG A 289 17.54 -3.76 -24.94
N ALA A 290 16.83 -3.47 -26.03
CA ALA A 290 16.89 -4.27 -27.25
C ALA A 290 18.29 -4.25 -27.87
N ASN A 291 18.88 -3.06 -28.02
CA ASN A 291 20.24 -2.92 -28.55
C ASN A 291 21.26 -3.62 -27.66
N ALA A 292 21.14 -3.48 -26.34
CA ALA A 292 22.00 -4.19 -25.40
C ALA A 292 21.86 -5.70 -25.56
N ALA A 293 20.63 -6.22 -25.59
CA ALA A 293 20.35 -7.65 -25.76
C ALA A 293 20.95 -8.22 -27.05
N ILE A 294 20.88 -7.48 -28.16
CA ILE A 294 21.51 -7.86 -29.43
C ILE A 294 23.04 -7.84 -29.29
N SER A 295 23.61 -6.75 -28.75
CA SER A 295 25.07 -6.59 -28.65
C SER A 295 25.75 -7.51 -27.63
N THR A 296 24.98 -8.16 -26.75
CA THR A 296 25.50 -9.01 -25.67
C THR A 296 24.82 -10.38 -25.63
N ILE A 297 24.26 -10.85 -26.73
CA ILE A 297 23.45 -12.09 -26.78
C ILE A 297 24.23 -13.32 -26.31
N ASP A 298 25.52 -13.40 -26.66
CA ASP A 298 26.40 -14.52 -26.31
C ASP A 298 27.06 -14.36 -24.93
N ARG A 299 26.86 -13.20 -24.28
CA ARG A 299 27.52 -12.90 -23.01
C ARG A 299 26.71 -13.44 -21.83
N ARG A 300 27.40 -14.13 -20.92
CA ARG A 300 26.86 -14.51 -19.61
C ARG A 300 27.31 -13.49 -18.57
N ALA A 301 26.43 -13.13 -17.64
CA ALA A 301 26.73 -12.15 -16.61
C ALA A 301 26.36 -12.64 -15.20
N GLY A 302 27.28 -12.45 -14.27
CA GLY A 302 27.06 -12.54 -12.83
C GLY A 302 26.89 -11.15 -12.23
N ILE A 303 25.93 -11.01 -11.32
CA ILE A 303 25.66 -9.75 -10.62
C ILE A 303 25.88 -9.96 -9.13
N ASP A 304 26.77 -9.18 -8.55
CA ASP A 304 26.94 -9.06 -7.11
C ASP A 304 26.36 -7.72 -6.61
N VAL A 305 25.50 -7.80 -5.60
CA VAL A 305 24.75 -6.66 -5.07
C VAL A 305 25.22 -6.39 -3.65
N ASN A 306 25.88 -5.24 -3.44
CA ASN A 306 26.25 -4.77 -2.11
C ASN A 306 25.41 -3.53 -1.71
N VAL A 307 25.51 -3.11 -0.45
CA VAL A 307 24.76 -1.98 0.11
C VAL A 307 25.04 -0.66 -0.64
N SER A 308 26.25 -0.50 -1.17
CA SER A 308 26.74 0.75 -1.78
C SER A 308 27.07 0.66 -3.28
N ASN A 309 27.16 -0.53 -3.86
CA ASN A 309 27.50 -0.72 -5.27
C ASN A 309 26.80 -1.94 -5.87
N LEU A 310 26.80 -1.96 -7.20
CA LEU A 310 26.38 -3.11 -7.98
C LEU A 310 27.55 -3.48 -8.90
N THR A 311 28.08 -4.69 -8.75
CA THR A 311 29.16 -5.17 -9.61
C THR A 311 28.58 -6.17 -10.60
N VAL A 312 28.84 -5.95 -11.88
CA VAL A 312 28.43 -6.84 -12.96
C VAL A 312 29.69 -7.34 -13.63
N ALA A 313 29.93 -8.65 -13.55
CA ALA A 313 30.96 -9.31 -14.33
C ALA A 313 30.28 -10.04 -15.49
N SER A 314 30.72 -9.80 -16.72
CA SER A 314 30.21 -10.50 -17.90
C SER A 314 31.34 -11.08 -18.72
N HIS A 315 31.14 -12.23 -19.33
CA HIS A 315 32.11 -12.90 -20.18
C HIS A 315 31.41 -13.53 -21.39
N ASP A 316 32.17 -13.82 -22.42
CA ASP A 316 31.76 -14.61 -23.57
C ASP A 316 32.44 -15.99 -23.47
N ASP A 317 31.68 -16.99 -22.98
CA ASP A 317 32.15 -18.36 -22.73
C ASP A 317 33.51 -18.52 -22.01
N GLY A 318 33.82 -17.60 -21.09
CA GLY A 318 35.05 -17.59 -20.30
C GLY A 318 36.09 -16.58 -20.81
N ASN A 319 35.87 -16.02 -22.00
CA ASN A 319 36.71 -15.01 -22.65
C ASN A 319 36.14 -13.58 -22.48
N ASP A 320 36.97 -12.57 -22.78
CA ASP A 320 36.61 -11.14 -22.77
C ASP A 320 35.85 -10.73 -21.49
N VAL A 321 36.43 -11.00 -20.32
CA VAL A 321 35.81 -10.67 -19.04
C VAL A 321 35.73 -9.14 -18.88
N ARG A 322 34.50 -8.63 -18.81
CA ARG A 322 34.20 -7.21 -18.54
C ARG A 322 33.58 -7.08 -17.16
N VAL A 323 34.26 -6.37 -16.28
CA VAL A 323 33.76 -6.03 -14.96
C VAL A 323 33.33 -4.58 -14.96
N THR A 324 32.03 -4.34 -14.80
CA THR A 324 31.46 -3.01 -14.64
C THR A 324 31.01 -2.84 -13.21
N ARG A 325 31.58 -1.86 -12.53
CA ARG A 325 31.13 -1.44 -11.20
C ARG A 325 30.25 -0.22 -11.35
N ILE A 326 28.96 -0.41 -11.07
CA ILE A 326 27.99 0.68 -11.07
C ILE A 326 28.02 1.30 -9.68
N GLU A 327 28.64 2.47 -9.61
CA GLU A 327 28.64 3.32 -8.43
C GLU A 327 27.78 4.56 -8.67
N ARG A 328 27.34 5.18 -7.58
CA ARG A 328 26.77 6.53 -7.67
C ARG A 328 27.92 7.49 -7.95
N SER A 329 27.85 8.26 -9.03
CA SER A 329 28.87 9.27 -9.30
C SER A 329 28.90 10.33 -8.21
N ALA A 330 30.06 10.98 -7.98
CA ALA A 330 30.18 12.07 -7.01
C ALA A 330 29.13 13.17 -7.26
N THR A 331 28.83 13.46 -8.53
CA THR A 331 27.78 14.41 -8.92
C THR A 331 26.38 13.94 -8.54
N GLN A 332 26.07 12.65 -8.69
CA GLN A 332 24.77 12.08 -8.25
C GLN A 332 24.66 12.12 -6.72
N GLN A 333 25.71 11.74 -6.01
CA GLN A 333 25.77 11.83 -4.55
C GLN A 333 25.58 13.27 -4.05
N GLN A 334 26.27 14.24 -4.67
CA GLN A 334 26.12 15.67 -4.36
C GLN A 334 24.72 16.20 -4.69
N ARG A 335 24.10 15.79 -5.81
CA ARG A 335 22.72 16.16 -6.15
C ARG A 335 21.73 15.63 -5.12
N ASP A 336 21.90 14.39 -4.68
CA ASP A 336 21.04 13.77 -3.65
C ASP A 336 21.23 14.44 -2.28
N HIS A 337 22.48 14.75 -1.92
CA HIS A 337 22.78 15.55 -0.73
C HIS A 337 22.17 16.95 -0.82
N GLY A 338 22.27 17.61 -1.97
CA GLY A 338 21.70 18.92 -2.24
C GLY A 338 20.18 18.91 -2.20
N ARG A 339 19.53 17.90 -2.80
CA ARG A 339 18.08 17.67 -2.71
C ARG A 339 17.67 17.46 -1.24
N SER A 340 18.36 16.59 -0.52
CA SER A 340 18.09 16.33 0.91
C SER A 340 18.29 17.57 1.79
N ARG A 341 19.26 18.45 1.45
CA ARG A 341 19.44 19.75 2.13
C ARG A 341 18.29 20.71 1.83
N ARG A 342 17.85 20.81 0.58
CA ARG A 342 16.70 21.63 0.16
C ARG A 342 15.40 21.15 0.79
N GLU A 343 15.16 19.85 0.81
CA GLU A 343 14.01 19.21 1.47
C GLU A 343 13.99 19.57 2.97
N ARG A 344 15.13 19.40 3.67
CA ARG A 344 15.25 19.76 5.09
C ARG A 344 15.04 21.25 5.35
N ARG A 345 15.56 22.14 4.48
CA ARG A 345 15.33 23.58 4.60
C ARG A 345 13.86 23.91 4.42
N ARG A 346 13.23 23.40 3.37
CA ARG A 346 11.80 23.57 3.10
C ARG A 346 10.95 23.07 4.27
N GLN A 347 11.26 21.91 4.83
CA GLN A 347 10.58 21.38 6.01
C GLN A 347 10.72 22.32 7.22
N ARG A 348 11.92 22.85 7.47
CA ARG A 348 12.15 23.83 8.56
C ARG A 348 11.40 25.14 8.35
N ASP A 349 11.29 25.60 7.11
CA ASP A 349 10.57 26.84 6.78
C ASP A 349 9.06 26.66 6.94
N LEU A 350 8.53 25.51 6.50
CA LEU A 350 7.14 25.11 6.74
C LEU A 350 6.85 24.96 8.23
N ASP A 351 7.72 24.30 9.00
CA ASP A 351 7.58 24.17 10.44
C ASP A 351 7.60 25.54 11.15
N ARG A 352 8.48 26.45 10.71
CA ARG A 352 8.55 27.83 11.23
C ARG A 352 7.26 28.60 10.95
N SER A 353 6.78 28.57 9.70
CA SER A 353 5.53 29.21 9.30
C SER A 353 4.34 28.66 10.10
N ARG A 354 4.25 27.33 10.24
CA ARG A 354 3.19 26.67 11.01
C ARG A 354 3.17 27.09 12.48
N ARG A 355 4.33 27.15 13.14
CA ARG A 355 4.45 27.57 14.53
C ARG A 355 4.16 29.05 14.72
N ALA A 356 4.47 29.88 13.73
CA ALA A 356 4.10 31.29 13.72
C ALA A 356 2.58 31.48 13.62
N MET A 357 1.90 30.70 12.76
CA MET A 357 0.44 30.79 12.62
C MET A 357 -0.34 30.16 13.78
N ASN A 358 0.20 29.14 14.43
CA ASN A 358 -0.48 28.42 15.52
C ASN A 358 0.15 28.66 16.90
N ARG A 359 0.54 29.91 17.21
CA ARG A 359 1.25 30.27 18.47
C ARG A 359 0.58 29.71 19.73
N ALA A 360 -0.75 29.60 19.79
CA ALA A 360 -1.49 29.09 20.95
C ALA A 360 -1.23 27.60 21.27
N GLN A 361 -0.81 26.80 20.29
CA GLN A 361 -0.58 25.34 20.40
C GLN A 361 0.88 24.97 20.74
N TYR A 362 1.78 25.95 20.78
CA TYR A 362 3.20 25.70 21.00
C TYR A 362 3.73 26.58 22.14
N GLN A 363 4.59 26.02 22.97
CA GLN A 363 5.26 26.73 24.06
C GLN A 363 6.74 26.98 23.74
N LEU A 364 7.28 27.99 24.39
CA LEU A 364 8.71 28.25 24.35
C LEU A 364 9.44 27.01 24.88
N SER A 365 10.56 26.65 24.26
CA SER A 365 11.42 25.63 24.85
C SER A 365 12.08 26.17 26.13
N LYS A 366 12.48 25.29 27.05
CA LYS A 366 13.21 25.66 28.29
C LYS A 366 14.39 26.62 28.04
N ARG A 367 15.07 26.50 26.89
CA ARG A 367 16.17 27.40 26.49
C ARG A 367 15.67 28.79 26.09
N GLN A 368 14.54 28.88 25.39
CA GLN A 368 13.91 30.15 25.02
C GLN A 368 13.36 30.87 26.25
N GLU A 369 12.73 30.15 27.18
CA GLU A 369 12.27 30.69 28.46
C GLU A 369 13.42 31.25 29.30
N LYS A 370 14.51 30.48 29.47
CA LYS A 370 15.71 30.94 30.19
C LYS A 370 16.32 32.19 29.56
N ARG A 371 16.30 32.30 28.22
CA ARG A 371 16.78 33.49 27.50
C ARG A 371 15.85 34.68 27.68
N ALA A 372 14.53 34.47 27.61
CA ALA A 372 13.55 35.52 27.84
C ALA A 372 13.68 36.09 29.26
N ARG A 373 13.79 35.22 30.26
CA ARG A 373 14.01 35.62 31.66
C ARG A 373 15.27 36.46 31.84
N ARG A 374 16.42 35.98 31.33
CA ARG A 374 17.69 36.72 31.41
C ARG A 374 17.61 38.10 30.74
N ARG A 375 16.86 38.24 29.65
CA ARG A 375 16.68 39.54 28.98
C ARG A 375 15.79 40.47 29.79
N SER A 376 14.71 39.95 30.38
CA SER A 376 13.86 40.70 31.30
C SER A 376 14.65 41.22 32.50
N GLU A 377 15.48 40.38 33.11
CA GLU A 377 16.36 40.75 34.23
C GLU A 377 17.38 41.84 33.85
N GLN A 378 17.74 41.94 32.56
CA GLN A 378 18.66 42.93 32.02
C GLN A 378 17.96 44.17 31.43
N GLY A 379 16.64 44.33 31.62
CA GLY A 379 15.87 45.45 31.09
C GLY A 379 15.81 45.50 29.55
N ARG A 380 16.09 44.39 28.86
CA ARG A 380 16.14 44.33 27.39
C ARG A 380 14.78 43.94 26.81
N PRO A 381 14.37 44.53 25.67
CA PRO A 381 13.09 44.23 25.05
C PRO A 381 12.98 42.75 24.62
N PRO A 382 11.77 42.19 24.58
CA PRO A 382 11.52 40.83 24.11
C PRO A 382 11.98 40.64 22.66
N VAL A 383 12.49 39.45 22.34
CA VAL A 383 12.83 39.08 20.96
C VAL A 383 11.72 38.20 20.43
N ASP A 384 11.21 38.49 19.24
CA ASP A 384 10.24 37.61 18.59
C ASP A 384 10.90 36.25 18.32
N THR A 385 10.37 35.20 18.95
CA THR A 385 10.89 33.84 18.84
C THR A 385 9.76 32.89 18.51
N ILE A 386 10.00 32.06 17.49
CA ILE A 386 9.06 31.02 17.10
C ILE A 386 9.12 29.89 18.15
N PRO A 387 8.00 29.53 18.82
CA PRO A 387 7.98 28.49 19.84
C PRO A 387 8.45 27.13 19.28
N MET A 388 9.25 26.38 20.06
CA MET A 388 9.90 25.15 19.56
C MET A 388 9.30 23.84 20.12
N GLY A 389 8.48 23.89 21.17
CA GLY A 389 7.88 22.71 21.81
C GLY A 389 6.37 22.64 21.61
N PRO A 390 5.77 21.45 21.40
CA PRO A 390 4.33 21.30 21.54
C PRO A 390 3.92 21.64 22.99
N ARG A 391 2.75 22.24 23.17
CA ARG A 391 2.11 22.31 24.49
C ARG A 391 1.68 20.93 24.95
#